data_AF-A0A838WGG3-F1
#
_entry.id   AF-A0A838WGG3-F1
#
_cell.length_a   1.000
_cell.length_b   1.000
_cell.length_c   1.000
_cell.angle_alpha   90.00
_cell.angle_beta   90.00
_cell.angle_gamma   90.00
#
_symmetry.space_group_name_H-M   'P 1'
#
loop_
_entity.id
_entity.type
_entity.pdbx_description
1 polymer ?
#
loop_
_entity_poly.entity_id
_entity_poly.type
_entity_poly.pdbx_seq_one_letter_code
_entity_poly.pdbx_strand_id
1 'polypeptide(L)'
;MHREFIRNLEAANPDFSGIHFISLNYDTLLDSALSHLHPRLVLDYGLDFSNYYVTSEKGLKWERAWPGEGRDLIKVHGSLNFRFCPLCQSVQLIAFSGETTPGGAETGGAESGAGLPVRGLREDHGRCPRDGTLTEMLIAPPTLFKEFTNPAILELWRRARTLLLEARRIVVVGYSLPIADLHMWQMLKNAVIGGKLERMVVVGSSDDGSGEEAAVPYRQLTRDVDFLPIGFEELARDPSRLLDESFRDA
;
A
#
# COMPACT_ATOMS: atom_id res chain seq x y z
N MET A 1 -3.02 -8.67 -13.56
CA MET A 1 -3.87 -7.82 -12.68
C MET A 1 -3.14 -6.63 -12.06
N HIS A 2 -2.45 -6.67 -10.92
CA HIS A 2 -1.85 -5.45 -10.31
C HIS A 2 -0.90 -4.66 -11.24
N ARG A 3 -0.02 -5.35 -11.97
CA ARG A 3 0.86 -4.72 -12.99
C ARG A 3 0.07 -4.10 -14.14
N GLU A 4 -1.00 -4.76 -14.54
CA GLU A 4 -1.88 -4.29 -15.61
C GLU A 4 -2.64 -3.03 -15.17
N PHE A 5 -3.19 -3.05 -13.96
CA PHE A 5 -3.83 -1.89 -13.34
C PHE A 5 -2.90 -0.67 -13.31
N ILE A 6 -1.68 -0.80 -12.78
CA ILE A 6 -0.74 0.34 -12.70
C ILE A 6 -0.37 0.87 -14.08
N ARG A 7 -0.04 -0.03 -15.02
CA ARG A 7 0.31 0.36 -16.41
C ARG A 7 -0.83 1.12 -17.07
N ASN A 8 -2.05 0.61 -16.97
CA ASN A 8 -3.21 1.22 -17.60
C ASN A 8 -3.63 2.51 -16.89
N LEU A 9 -3.43 2.61 -15.57
CA LEU A 9 -3.72 3.81 -14.80
C LEU A 9 -2.77 4.95 -15.17
N GLU A 10 -1.48 4.65 -15.33
CA GLU A 10 -0.49 5.62 -15.83
C GLU A 10 -0.81 6.05 -17.26
N ALA A 11 -1.16 5.12 -18.14
CA ALA A 11 -1.54 5.45 -19.51
C ALA A 11 -2.80 6.33 -19.59
N ALA A 12 -3.75 6.13 -18.67
CA ALA A 12 -4.99 6.89 -18.62
C ALA A 12 -4.86 8.25 -17.90
N ASN A 13 -3.91 8.40 -16.96
CA ASN A 13 -3.73 9.62 -16.16
C ASN A 13 -2.37 10.29 -16.42
N PRO A 14 -2.34 11.43 -17.15
CA PRO A 14 -1.12 12.19 -17.38
C PRO A 14 -0.44 12.68 -16.09
N ASP A 15 -1.19 12.88 -15.00
CA ASP A 15 -0.67 13.23 -13.68
C ASP A 15 -0.61 12.01 -12.75
N PHE A 16 0.00 10.92 -13.22
CA PHE A 16 0.29 9.75 -12.39
C PHE A 16 1.17 10.10 -11.17
N SER A 17 1.94 11.20 -11.23
CA SER A 17 2.70 11.75 -10.10
C SER A 17 1.85 12.20 -8.92
N GLY A 18 0.64 12.70 -9.17
CA GLY A 18 -0.30 13.12 -8.13
C GLY A 18 -1.08 11.98 -7.47
N ILE A 19 -0.82 10.72 -7.86
CA ILE A 19 -1.51 9.55 -7.29
C ILE A 19 -0.72 8.98 -6.11
N HIS A 20 -1.40 8.88 -4.98
CA HIS A 20 -0.89 8.27 -3.76
C HIS A 20 -1.68 7.00 -3.43
N PHE A 21 -0.99 5.93 -3.04
CA PHE A 21 -1.62 4.66 -2.72
C PHE A 21 -1.68 4.45 -1.21
N ILE A 22 -2.86 4.07 -0.72
CA ILE A 22 -3.05 3.58 0.66
C ILE A 22 -3.59 2.16 0.55
N SER A 23 -2.90 1.19 1.14
CA SER A 23 -3.25 -0.22 1.08
C SER A 23 -3.49 -0.78 2.48
N LEU A 24 -4.59 -1.51 2.63
CA LEU A 24 -4.95 -2.25 3.83
C LEU A 24 -4.47 -3.71 3.77
N ASN A 25 -3.93 -4.14 2.63
CA ASN A 25 -3.44 -5.51 2.43
C ASN A 25 -2.01 -5.65 2.98
N TYR A 26 -1.72 -6.80 3.58
CA TYR A 26 -0.38 -7.13 4.05
C TYR A 26 0.56 -7.55 2.92
N ASP A 27 0.02 -8.06 1.81
CA ASP A 27 0.81 -8.55 0.68
C ASP A 27 1.62 -7.45 -0.02
N THR A 28 2.54 -7.88 -0.88
CA THR A 28 3.48 -7.04 -1.62
C THR A 28 3.18 -6.97 -3.12
N LEU A 29 1.96 -7.36 -3.55
CA LEU A 29 1.62 -7.44 -4.98
C LEU A 29 1.62 -6.06 -5.65
N LEU A 30 1.08 -5.05 -4.97
CA LEU A 30 1.08 -3.67 -5.45
C LEU A 30 2.51 -3.07 -5.46
N ASP A 31 3.30 -3.36 -4.43
CA ASP A 31 4.68 -2.96 -4.28
C ASP A 31 5.54 -3.49 -5.43
N SER A 32 5.41 -4.79 -5.71
CA SER A 32 6.07 -5.48 -6.82
C SER A 32 5.61 -4.91 -8.17
N ALA A 33 4.33 -4.59 -8.32
CA ALA A 33 3.81 -4.01 -9.55
C ALA A 33 4.41 -2.62 -9.83
N LEU A 34 4.41 -1.73 -8.85
CA LEU A 34 5.01 -0.39 -8.98
C LEU A 34 6.52 -0.46 -9.21
N SER A 35 7.24 -1.26 -8.43
CA SER A 35 8.69 -1.42 -8.54
C SER A 35 9.11 -2.04 -9.88
N HIS A 36 8.30 -2.96 -10.43
CA HIS A 36 8.58 -3.61 -11.70
C HIS A 36 8.42 -2.66 -12.89
N LEU A 37 7.35 -1.86 -12.90
CA LEU A 37 7.07 -0.93 -13.98
C LEU A 37 7.96 0.31 -13.91
N HIS A 38 8.39 0.69 -12.69
CA HIS A 38 9.28 1.81 -12.48
C HIS A 38 10.48 1.42 -11.60
N PRO A 39 11.51 0.76 -12.17
CA PRO A 39 12.68 0.33 -11.40
C PRO A 39 13.49 1.46 -10.77
N ARG A 40 13.32 2.70 -11.27
CA ARG A 40 13.96 3.91 -10.73
C ARG A 40 13.08 4.68 -9.75
N LEU A 41 11.82 4.27 -9.60
CA LEU A 41 10.89 4.91 -8.70
C LEU A 41 11.09 4.34 -7.31
N VAL A 42 11.43 5.22 -6.38
CA VAL A 42 11.54 4.83 -4.98
C VAL A 42 10.16 4.89 -4.34
N LEU A 43 9.70 3.77 -3.77
CA LEU A 43 8.46 3.75 -3.00
C LEU A 43 8.68 4.41 -1.65
N ASP A 44 7.84 5.39 -1.34
CA ASP A 44 7.77 5.99 -0.01
C ASP A 44 6.65 5.31 0.78
N TYR A 45 7.02 4.48 1.74
CA TYR A 45 6.06 3.83 2.62
C TYR A 45 5.61 4.71 3.78
N GLY A 46 6.13 5.94 3.89
CA GLY A 46 5.91 6.83 5.03
C GLY A 46 6.69 6.43 6.28
N LEU A 47 7.69 5.56 6.15
CA LEU A 47 8.54 5.08 7.25
C LEU A 47 10.02 5.27 6.95
N ASP A 48 10.80 5.59 7.99
CA ASP A 48 12.25 5.63 7.92
C ASP A 48 12.85 4.25 8.25
N PHE A 49 13.14 3.46 7.21
CA PHE A 49 13.71 2.12 7.39
C PHE A 49 15.19 2.18 7.78
N SER A 50 15.55 1.35 8.75
CA SER A 50 16.94 1.16 9.18
C SER A 50 17.87 0.66 8.06
N ASN A 51 17.33 -0.05 7.05
CA ASN A 51 18.07 -0.51 5.88
C ASN A 51 18.79 0.63 5.14
N TYR A 52 18.23 1.85 5.16
CA TYR A 52 18.84 3.02 4.53
C TYR A 52 20.18 3.43 5.15
N TYR A 53 20.42 3.04 6.41
CA TYR A 53 21.60 3.43 7.17
C TYR A 53 22.59 2.27 7.37
N VAL A 54 22.14 1.02 7.30
CA VAL A 54 22.91 -0.14 7.81
C VAL A 54 23.60 -0.98 6.72
N THR A 55 23.49 -0.63 5.43
CA THR A 55 24.15 -1.38 4.34
C THR A 55 24.89 -0.49 3.34
N SER A 56 25.95 0.18 3.81
CA SER A 56 26.92 0.86 2.92
C SER A 56 28.10 -0.02 2.49
N GLU A 57 28.12 -1.32 2.80
CA GLU A 57 29.19 -2.23 2.35
C GLU A 57 28.69 -3.30 1.38
N LYS A 58 29.08 -3.12 0.11
CA LYS A 58 29.10 -4.05 -1.03
C LYS A 58 27.83 -4.86 -1.30
N GLY A 59 26.90 -4.24 -2.04
CA GLY A 59 26.10 -4.97 -3.04
C GLY A 59 24.64 -4.56 -3.16
N LEU A 60 24.04 -3.98 -2.11
CA LEU A 60 22.63 -3.59 -2.11
C LEU A 60 22.47 -2.26 -1.40
N LYS A 61 22.09 -1.22 -2.16
CA LYS A 61 21.68 0.06 -1.58
C LYS A 61 20.17 0.11 -1.63
N TRP A 62 19.53 0.07 -0.47
CA TRP A 62 18.14 0.50 -0.38
C TRP A 62 18.14 2.02 -0.57
N GLU A 63 17.54 2.47 -1.67
CA GLU A 63 17.40 3.89 -1.95
C GLU A 63 16.21 4.44 -1.18
N ARG A 64 16.40 5.62 -0.58
CA ARG A 64 15.35 6.39 0.07
C ARG A 64 14.78 7.37 -0.94
N ALA A 65 13.46 7.47 -1.02
CA ALA A 65 12.80 8.51 -1.77
C ALA A 65 13.16 9.86 -1.17
N TRP A 66 13.68 10.77 -1.97
CA TRP A 66 13.79 12.16 -1.54
C TRP A 66 12.37 12.72 -1.39
N PRO A 67 12.13 13.65 -0.46
CA PRO A 67 10.81 14.25 -0.31
C PRO A 67 10.28 14.81 -1.64
N GLY A 68 9.17 14.25 -2.12
CA GLY A 68 8.54 14.62 -3.40
C GLY A 68 9.05 13.88 -4.65
N GLU A 69 10.06 13.00 -4.53
CA GLU A 69 10.58 12.22 -5.66
C GLU A 69 10.05 10.77 -5.71
N GLY A 70 9.60 10.24 -4.56
CA GLY A 70 9.02 8.91 -4.47
C GLY A 70 7.55 8.82 -4.89
N ARG A 71 6.97 7.63 -4.83
CA ARG A 71 5.51 7.44 -4.78
C ARG A 71 5.09 6.90 -3.44
N ASP A 72 4.08 7.54 -2.87
CA ASP A 72 3.48 7.07 -1.62
C ASP A 72 2.78 5.72 -1.84
N LEU A 73 3.17 4.74 -1.04
CA LEU A 73 2.48 3.47 -0.85
C LEU A 73 2.35 3.20 0.64
N ILE A 74 1.34 3.79 1.27
CA ILE A 74 1.15 3.68 2.72
C ILE A 74 0.43 2.38 3.07
N LYS A 75 1.12 1.49 3.77
CA LYS A 75 0.60 0.20 4.25
C LYS A 75 0.09 0.35 5.68
N VAL A 76 -1.14 0.83 5.86
CA VAL A 76 -1.65 1.27 7.18
C VAL A 76 -1.69 0.19 8.25
N HIS A 77 -1.72 -1.08 7.87
CA HIS A 77 -1.67 -2.20 8.82
C HIS A 77 -0.30 -2.87 8.88
N GLY A 78 0.74 -2.22 8.34
CA GLY A 78 2.02 -2.84 8.10
C GLY A 78 1.99 -3.75 6.87
N SER A 79 3.05 -4.53 6.68
CA SER A 79 3.19 -5.38 5.49
C SER A 79 4.05 -6.60 5.79
N LEU A 80 3.87 -7.65 4.99
CA LEU A 80 4.67 -8.87 5.07
C LEU A 80 6.16 -8.61 4.87
N ASN A 81 6.53 -7.50 4.21
CA ASN A 81 7.92 -7.09 4.03
C ASN A 81 8.44 -6.13 5.10
N PHE A 82 7.71 -5.89 6.20
CA PHE A 82 8.16 -5.01 7.30
C PHE A 82 8.50 -5.83 8.55
N ARG A 83 9.68 -5.57 9.13
CA ARG A 83 10.08 -6.09 10.44
C ARG A 83 10.31 -4.97 11.44
N PHE A 84 9.87 -5.15 12.67
CA PHE A 84 9.98 -4.17 13.75
C PHE A 84 10.91 -4.70 14.86
N CYS A 85 11.84 -3.88 15.33
CA CYS A 85 12.63 -4.18 16.52
C CYS A 85 11.91 -3.67 17.77
N PRO A 86 11.53 -4.52 18.74
CA PRO A 86 10.86 -4.08 19.96
C PRO A 86 11.78 -3.28 20.91
N LEU A 87 13.11 -3.40 20.77
CA LEU A 87 14.08 -2.71 21.63
C LEU A 87 14.34 -1.28 21.17
N CYS A 88 14.84 -1.08 19.93
CA CYS A 88 15.16 0.26 19.42
C CYS A 88 14.05 0.89 18.55
N GLN A 89 12.93 0.19 18.36
CA GLN A 89 11.76 0.64 17.59
C GLN A 89 12.02 0.90 16.10
N SER A 90 13.18 0.49 15.58
CA SER A 90 13.48 0.63 14.15
C SER A 90 12.67 -0.35 13.31
N VAL A 91 12.27 0.08 12.11
CA VAL A 91 11.64 -0.78 11.11
C VAL A 91 12.68 -1.18 10.06
N GLN A 92 12.57 -2.39 9.56
CA GLN A 92 13.34 -2.91 8.43
C GLN A 92 12.40 -3.28 7.29
N LEU A 93 12.83 -2.97 6.08
CA LEU A 93 12.26 -3.46 4.84
C LEU A 93 13.00 -4.73 4.44
N ILE A 94 12.28 -5.85 4.29
CA ILE A 94 12.84 -7.13 3.86
C ILE A 94 12.35 -7.45 2.44
N ALA A 95 13.24 -7.82 1.54
CA ALA A 95 12.79 -8.36 0.25
C ALA A 95 12.43 -9.84 0.41
N PHE A 96 11.33 -10.25 -0.22
CA PHE A 96 11.10 -11.67 -0.47
C PHE A 96 11.98 -12.08 -1.66
N SER A 97 13.10 -12.76 -1.40
CA SER A 97 13.81 -13.46 -2.45
C SER A 97 13.00 -14.69 -2.84
N GLY A 98 12.48 -14.73 -4.06
CA GLY A 98 12.27 -16.00 -4.72
C GLY A 98 13.64 -16.67 -4.84
N GLU A 99 13.78 -17.86 -4.27
CA GLU A 99 15.05 -18.59 -4.21
C GLU A 99 15.70 -18.69 -5.61
N THR A 100 16.94 -18.24 -5.71
CA THR A 100 17.94 -18.87 -6.58
C THR A 100 19.21 -19.00 -5.77
N THR A 101 19.24 -20.03 -4.93
CA THR A 101 20.48 -20.56 -4.36
C THR A 101 21.41 -20.98 -5.51
N PRO A 102 22.68 -20.57 -5.54
CA PRO A 102 23.65 -21.15 -6.45
C PRO A 102 24.03 -22.54 -5.91
N GLY A 103 23.38 -23.59 -6.41
CA GLY A 103 23.80 -24.98 -6.17
C GLY A 103 22.70 -26.05 -6.00
N GLY A 104 21.41 -25.74 -6.13
CA GLY A 104 20.32 -26.71 -6.02
C GLY A 104 19.65 -26.98 -7.36
N ALA A 105 19.44 -28.25 -7.67
CA ALA A 105 18.97 -28.76 -8.95
C ALA A 105 17.56 -28.28 -9.37
N GLU A 106 17.35 -28.41 -10.67
CA GLU A 106 16.27 -27.89 -11.50
C GLU A 106 14.97 -28.67 -11.31
N THR A 107 13.90 -28.03 -10.82
CA THR A 107 12.52 -28.47 -11.07
C THR A 107 11.52 -27.32 -10.94
N GLY A 108 10.82 -27.00 -12.03
CA GLY A 108 9.50 -26.36 -11.99
C GLY A 108 9.51 -24.87 -12.29
N GLY A 109 9.02 -24.50 -13.48
CA GLY A 109 8.86 -23.11 -13.91
C GLY A 109 7.93 -22.32 -12.99
N ALA A 110 8.41 -21.19 -12.51
CA ALA A 110 7.60 -20.09 -12.00
C ALA A 110 8.17 -18.81 -12.59
N GLU A 111 7.30 -18.09 -13.28
CA GLU A 111 7.55 -16.88 -14.01
C GLU A 111 8.25 -15.86 -13.09
N SER A 112 9.28 -15.22 -13.63
CA SER A 112 10.12 -14.22 -12.99
C SER A 112 9.28 -13.09 -12.37
N GLY A 113 8.85 -13.32 -11.13
CA GLY A 113 8.24 -12.34 -10.25
C GLY A 113 9.31 -11.32 -9.88
N ALA A 114 8.97 -10.04 -10.07
CA ALA A 114 9.77 -8.93 -9.62
C ALA A 114 9.78 -8.89 -8.08
N GLY A 115 10.56 -9.79 -7.48
CA GLY A 115 11.15 -9.53 -6.18
C GLY A 115 12.19 -8.43 -6.38
N LEU A 116 12.17 -7.41 -5.53
CA LEU A 116 13.29 -6.47 -5.43
C LEU A 116 14.58 -7.29 -5.36
N PRO A 117 15.57 -7.06 -6.25
CA PRO A 117 16.76 -7.89 -6.31
C PRO A 117 17.53 -7.68 -5.01
N VAL A 118 17.51 -8.68 -4.14
CA VAL A 118 18.34 -8.71 -2.93
C VAL A 118 19.27 -9.91 -3.04
N ARG A 119 20.39 -9.70 -3.74
CA ARG A 119 21.59 -10.52 -3.54
C ARG A 119 22.37 -9.95 -2.35
N GLY A 120 22.24 -10.59 -1.18
CA GLY A 120 23.21 -10.39 -0.10
C GLY A 120 22.74 -9.69 1.17
N LEU A 121 21.45 -9.69 1.51
CA LEU A 121 21.11 -9.58 2.93
C LEU A 121 21.59 -10.87 3.59
N ARG A 122 22.61 -10.76 4.44
CA ARG A 122 23.12 -11.86 5.26
C ARG A 122 21.95 -12.53 5.99
N GLU A 123 22.12 -13.82 6.24
CA GLU A 123 21.24 -14.72 6.99
C GLU A 123 21.04 -14.29 8.48
N ASP A 124 20.85 -13.01 8.80
CA ASP A 124 20.45 -12.58 10.14
C ASP A 124 18.93 -12.72 10.30
N HIS A 125 18.45 -13.96 10.11
CA HIS A 125 17.06 -14.40 10.20
C HIS A 125 16.27 -13.76 11.36
N GLY A 126 15.72 -12.56 11.11
CA GLY A 126 14.89 -11.84 12.07
C GLY A 126 15.66 -11.20 13.22
N ARG A 127 16.89 -10.68 13.04
CA ARG A 127 17.56 -9.85 14.05
C ARG A 127 17.68 -8.38 13.63
N CYS A 128 17.75 -7.50 14.61
CA CYS A 128 17.97 -6.09 14.41
C CYS A 128 19.45 -5.83 14.12
N PRO A 129 19.83 -5.17 13.01
CA PRO A 129 21.23 -4.98 12.69
C PRO A 129 21.86 -3.84 13.51
N ARG A 130 21.05 -3.09 14.30
CA ARG A 130 21.51 -2.07 15.24
C ARG A 130 21.89 -2.65 16.61
N ASP A 131 21.12 -3.61 17.10
CA ASP A 131 21.19 -4.05 18.52
C ASP A 131 21.13 -5.58 18.71
N GLY A 132 20.92 -6.36 17.65
CA GLY A 132 20.87 -7.83 17.68
C GLY A 132 19.57 -8.45 18.21
N THR A 133 18.60 -7.64 18.65
CA THR A 133 17.30 -8.11 19.16
C THR A 133 16.53 -8.87 18.10
N LEU A 134 15.77 -9.89 18.49
CA LEU A 134 14.85 -10.55 17.57
C LEU A 134 13.75 -9.56 17.13
N THR A 135 13.61 -9.39 15.82
CA THR A 135 12.60 -8.56 15.20
C THR A 135 11.34 -9.35 14.95
N GLU A 136 10.20 -8.67 15.00
CA GLU A 136 8.87 -9.23 14.76
C GLU A 136 8.31 -8.71 13.45
N MET A 137 7.36 -9.43 12.85
CA MET A 137 6.63 -8.93 11.67
C MET A 137 5.79 -7.71 12.08
N LEU A 138 5.91 -6.60 11.36
CA LEU A 138 5.09 -5.42 11.60
C LEU A 138 3.74 -5.61 10.90
N ILE A 139 2.80 -6.23 11.61
CA ILE A 139 1.43 -6.48 11.16
C ILE A 139 0.48 -6.04 12.27
N ALA A 140 -0.45 -5.15 11.94
CA ALA A 140 -1.55 -4.76 12.80
C ALA A 140 -2.82 -5.52 12.37
N PRO A 141 -3.14 -6.69 12.97
CA PRO A 141 -4.28 -7.49 12.56
C PRO A 141 -5.60 -6.70 12.70
N PRO A 142 -6.65 -7.03 11.91
CA PRO A 142 -7.94 -6.36 11.98
C PRO A 142 -8.72 -6.86 13.21
N THR A 143 -8.26 -6.53 14.42
CA THR A 143 -8.94 -6.83 15.68
C THR A 143 -9.74 -5.62 16.17
N LEU A 144 -10.81 -5.87 16.93
CA LEU A 144 -11.65 -4.82 17.52
C LEU A 144 -10.89 -4.01 18.59
N PHE A 145 -10.02 -4.69 19.34
CA PHE A 145 -9.13 -4.11 20.35
C PHE A 145 -7.69 -4.21 19.83
N LYS A 146 -7.31 -3.25 18.99
CA LYS A 146 -5.91 -3.07 18.61
C LYS A 146 -5.26 -2.23 19.73
N GLU A 147 -4.34 -2.78 20.49
CA GLU A 147 -3.49 -1.97 21.36
C GLU A 147 -2.48 -1.21 20.47
N PHE A 148 -2.79 0.06 20.18
CA PHE A 148 -2.02 0.93 19.27
C PHE A 148 -0.75 1.47 19.91
N THR A 149 0.13 0.58 20.34
CA THR A 149 1.39 0.95 20.98
C THR A 149 2.56 0.98 20.00
N ASN A 150 2.41 0.37 18.81
CA ASN A 150 3.52 0.32 17.87
C ASN A 150 3.72 1.69 17.18
N PRO A 151 4.84 2.39 17.43
CA PRO A 151 5.07 3.73 16.90
C PRO A 151 5.15 3.76 15.36
N ALA A 152 5.56 2.65 14.73
CA ALA A 152 5.61 2.57 13.27
C ALA A 152 4.21 2.55 12.64
N ILE A 153 3.26 1.81 13.23
CA ILE A 153 1.87 1.81 12.78
C ILE A 153 1.25 3.20 12.97
N LEU A 154 1.52 3.85 14.10
CA LEU A 154 1.05 5.22 14.36
C LEU A 154 1.58 6.22 13.32
N GLU A 155 2.84 6.08 12.89
CA GLU A 155 3.41 6.92 11.84
C GLU A 155 2.77 6.64 10.47
N LEU A 156 2.57 5.37 10.10
CA LEU A 156 1.85 4.99 8.88
C LEU A 156 0.46 5.62 8.84
N TRP A 157 -0.26 5.59 9.96
CA TRP A 157 -1.58 6.22 10.07
C TRP A 157 -1.54 7.72 9.99
N ARG A 158 -0.56 8.36 10.63
CA ARG A 158 -0.36 9.79 10.53
C ARG A 158 -0.12 10.20 9.08
N ARG A 159 0.66 9.43 8.33
CA ARG A 159 0.91 9.64 6.90
C ARG A 159 -0.34 9.42 6.05
N ALA A 160 -1.03 8.30 6.21
CA ALA A 160 -2.29 8.06 5.52
C ALA A 160 -3.32 9.18 5.77
N ARG A 161 -3.49 9.61 7.03
CA ARG A 161 -4.39 10.72 7.38
C ARG A 161 -3.99 12.02 6.68
N THR A 162 -2.70 12.31 6.59
CA THR A 162 -2.21 13.53 5.92
C THR A 162 -2.56 13.50 4.44
N LEU A 163 -2.31 12.37 3.76
CA LEU A 163 -2.66 12.19 2.35
C LEU A 163 -4.17 12.31 2.13
N LEU A 164 -4.98 11.68 2.98
CA LEU A 164 -6.44 11.75 2.89
C LEU A 164 -6.99 13.16 3.09
N LEU A 165 -6.42 13.95 4.00
CA LEU A 165 -6.84 15.35 4.23
C LEU A 165 -6.51 16.26 3.04
N GLU A 166 -5.40 16.00 2.36
CA GLU A 166 -4.95 16.80 1.20
C GLU A 166 -5.58 16.36 -0.12
N ALA A 167 -6.10 15.13 -0.18
CA ALA A 167 -6.70 14.56 -1.39
C ALA A 167 -7.99 15.28 -1.80
N ARG A 168 -8.03 15.73 -3.05
CA ARG A 168 -9.26 16.23 -3.69
C ARG A 168 -10.17 15.12 -4.20
N ARG A 169 -9.59 13.97 -4.56
CA ARG A 169 -10.30 12.78 -5.02
C ARG A 169 -9.82 11.58 -4.22
N ILE A 170 -10.77 10.85 -3.63
CA ILE A 170 -10.50 9.57 -2.96
C ILE A 170 -11.17 8.47 -3.76
N VAL A 171 -10.38 7.48 -4.20
CA VAL A 171 -10.89 6.27 -4.83
C VAL A 171 -10.67 5.10 -3.89
N VAL A 172 -11.75 4.40 -3.56
CA VAL A 172 -11.73 3.21 -2.70
C VAL A 172 -12.01 1.99 -3.55
N VAL A 173 -11.13 0.98 -3.50
CA VAL A 173 -11.21 -0.20 -4.35
C VAL A 173 -11.28 -1.45 -3.50
N GLY A 174 -12.39 -2.19 -3.58
CA GLY A 174 -12.52 -3.51 -2.96
C GLY A 174 -12.45 -3.51 -1.43
N TYR A 175 -12.80 -2.40 -0.78
CA TYR A 175 -12.82 -2.28 0.68
C TYR A 175 -14.24 -2.00 1.18
N SER A 176 -14.74 -2.85 2.07
CA SER A 176 -16.13 -2.76 2.57
C SER A 176 -16.31 -1.79 3.74
N LEU A 177 -15.23 -1.18 4.26
CA LEU A 177 -15.25 -0.30 5.44
C LEU A 177 -16.04 -0.92 6.61
N PRO A 178 -15.63 -2.09 7.13
CA PRO A 178 -16.32 -2.75 8.22
C PRO A 178 -16.38 -1.85 9.47
N ILE A 179 -17.47 -1.96 10.23
CA ILE A 179 -17.70 -1.16 11.45
C ILE A 179 -16.55 -1.31 12.47
N ALA A 180 -15.89 -2.48 12.50
CA ALA A 180 -14.77 -2.75 13.38
C ALA A 180 -13.52 -1.91 13.06
N ASP A 181 -13.37 -1.38 11.84
CA ASP A 181 -12.23 -0.53 11.48
C ASP A 181 -12.49 0.95 11.79
N LEU A 182 -12.69 1.22 13.08
CA LEU A 182 -13.01 2.56 13.59
C LEU A 182 -11.98 3.63 13.18
N HIS A 183 -10.72 3.25 12.98
CA HIS A 183 -9.66 4.19 12.62
C HIS A 183 -9.77 4.63 11.16
N MET A 184 -10.05 3.71 10.24
CA MET A 184 -10.32 4.08 8.86
C MET A 184 -11.58 4.92 8.73
N TRP A 185 -12.63 4.57 9.49
CA TRP A 185 -13.84 5.40 9.63
C TRP A 185 -13.50 6.84 10.06
N GLN A 186 -12.70 7.00 11.12
CA GLN A 186 -12.30 8.31 11.61
C GLN A 186 -11.43 9.07 10.61
N MET A 187 -10.46 8.42 9.96
CA MET A 187 -9.60 9.06 8.97
C MET A 187 -10.40 9.56 7.76
N LEU A 188 -11.28 8.74 7.21
CA LEU A 188 -12.14 9.13 6.09
C LEU A 188 -13.14 10.21 6.49
N LYS A 189 -13.76 10.11 7.67
CA LYS A 189 -14.66 11.14 8.20
C LYS A 189 -13.95 12.50 8.35
N ASN A 190 -12.71 12.49 8.84
CA ASN A 190 -11.92 13.72 8.95
C ASN A 190 -11.57 14.30 7.58
N ALA A 191 -11.26 13.45 6.59
CA ALA A 191 -11.02 13.88 5.21
C ALA A 191 -12.26 14.51 4.57
N VAL A 192 -13.44 13.96 4.84
CA VAL A 192 -14.72 14.52 4.36
C VAL A 192 -15.04 15.88 5.01
N ILE A 193 -14.88 15.99 6.34
CA ILE A 193 -15.34 17.18 7.09
C ILE A 193 -14.33 18.33 7.02
N GLY A 194 -13.04 18.03 7.12
CA GLY A 194 -11.98 19.03 7.29
C GLY A 194 -10.87 18.94 6.25
N GLY A 195 -10.98 18.03 5.29
CA GLY A 195 -10.02 17.90 4.18
C GLY A 195 -10.42 18.71 2.96
N LYS A 196 -9.72 18.44 1.85
CA LYS A 196 -9.93 19.07 0.55
C LYS A 196 -10.79 18.22 -0.39
N LEU A 197 -11.49 17.22 0.15
CA LEU A 197 -12.21 16.24 -0.63
C LEU A 197 -13.33 16.90 -1.46
N GLU A 198 -13.27 16.69 -2.77
CA GLU A 198 -14.28 17.14 -3.73
C GLU A 198 -15.09 15.96 -4.28
N ARG A 199 -14.50 14.77 -4.30
CA ARG A 199 -15.12 13.58 -4.89
C ARG A 199 -14.64 12.29 -4.24
N MET A 200 -15.59 11.41 -3.90
CA MET A 200 -15.31 10.05 -3.46
C MET A 200 -15.89 9.05 -4.47
N VAL A 201 -15.07 8.08 -4.90
CA VAL A 201 -15.49 6.99 -5.79
C VAL A 201 -15.26 5.67 -5.08
N VAL A 202 -16.26 4.82 -5.01
CA VAL A 202 -16.17 3.48 -4.43
C VAL A 202 -16.32 2.45 -5.54
N VAL A 203 -15.36 1.54 -5.65
CA VAL A 203 -15.33 0.46 -6.63
C VAL A 203 -15.51 -0.88 -5.92
N GLY A 204 -16.50 -1.65 -6.36
CA GLY A 204 -16.78 -2.98 -5.84
C GLY A 204 -17.56 -3.81 -6.86
N SER A 205 -17.35 -5.13 -6.86
CA SER A 205 -18.10 -6.01 -7.77
C SER A 205 -19.59 -6.04 -7.37
N SER A 206 -20.46 -6.02 -8.38
CA SER A 206 -21.90 -6.20 -8.24
C SER A 206 -22.36 -7.64 -8.46
N ASP A 207 -21.44 -8.59 -8.71
CA ASP A 207 -21.76 -9.94 -9.19
C ASP A 207 -22.60 -10.79 -8.21
N ASP A 208 -22.70 -10.38 -6.94
CA ASP A 208 -23.48 -11.03 -5.89
C ASP A 208 -24.58 -10.14 -5.28
N GLY A 209 -24.87 -8.97 -5.88
CA GLY A 209 -25.79 -7.98 -5.31
C GLY A 209 -25.23 -7.17 -4.12
N SER A 210 -24.01 -7.47 -3.66
CA SER A 210 -23.36 -6.77 -2.54
C SER A 210 -22.64 -5.47 -2.94
N GLY A 211 -22.49 -5.21 -4.24
CA GLY A 211 -21.75 -4.06 -4.74
C GLY A 211 -22.29 -2.73 -4.21
N GLU A 212 -23.60 -2.49 -4.35
CA GLU A 212 -24.18 -1.24 -3.85
C GLU A 212 -24.22 -1.20 -2.31
N GLU A 213 -24.31 -2.37 -1.65
CA GLU A 213 -24.15 -2.47 -0.20
C GLU A 213 -22.75 -2.05 0.26
N ALA A 214 -21.70 -2.32 -0.52
CA ALA A 214 -20.34 -1.90 -0.23
C ALA A 214 -20.18 -0.37 -0.23
N ALA A 215 -21.04 0.36 -0.96
CA ALA A 215 -21.07 1.82 -0.95
C ALA A 215 -21.82 2.40 0.27
N VAL A 216 -22.71 1.63 0.92
CA VAL A 216 -23.56 2.11 2.03
C VAL A 216 -22.75 2.70 3.18
N PRO A 217 -21.66 2.08 3.69
CA PRO A 217 -20.80 2.68 4.70
C PRO A 217 -20.28 4.07 4.30
N TYR A 218 -19.84 4.22 3.05
CA TYR A 218 -19.30 5.49 2.56
C TYR A 218 -20.39 6.56 2.40
N ARG A 219 -21.62 6.17 2.03
CA ARG A 219 -22.78 7.08 2.00
C ARG A 219 -23.16 7.62 3.39
N GLN A 220 -22.73 6.97 4.48
CA GLN A 220 -22.87 7.51 5.84
C GLN A 220 -21.82 8.58 6.17
N LEU A 221 -20.70 8.61 5.43
CA LEU A 221 -19.65 9.61 5.58
C LEU A 221 -19.99 10.89 4.80
N THR A 222 -20.40 10.75 3.55
CA THR A 222 -20.79 11.86 2.66
C THR A 222 -21.90 11.44 1.71
N ARG A 223 -22.70 12.39 1.23
CA ARG A 223 -23.74 12.12 0.22
C ARG A 223 -23.15 12.01 -1.19
N ASP A 224 -22.01 12.65 -1.42
CA ASP A 224 -21.36 12.74 -2.72
C ASP A 224 -20.38 11.57 -2.90
N VAL A 225 -20.94 10.37 -3.07
CA VAL A 225 -20.20 9.12 -3.32
C VAL A 225 -20.68 8.51 -4.62
N ASP A 226 -19.78 8.45 -5.60
CA ASP A 226 -20.01 7.70 -6.84
C ASP A 226 -19.70 6.22 -6.59
N PHE A 227 -20.58 5.34 -7.07
CA PHE A 227 -20.37 3.90 -7.00
C PHE A 227 -20.11 3.33 -8.40
N LEU A 228 -19.00 2.61 -8.55
CA LEU A 228 -18.62 1.94 -9.79
C LEU A 228 -18.74 0.41 -9.59
N PRO A 229 -19.79 -0.23 -10.15
CA PRO A 229 -20.11 -1.64 -9.94
C PRO A 229 -19.24 -2.57 -10.79
N ILE A 230 -17.92 -2.50 -10.63
CA ILE A 230 -16.99 -3.35 -11.37
C ILE A 230 -16.02 -4.06 -10.43
N GLY A 231 -15.64 -5.28 -10.80
CA GLY A 231 -14.58 -6.00 -10.11
C GLY A 231 -13.19 -5.39 -10.36
N PHE A 232 -12.22 -5.74 -9.51
CA PHE A 232 -10.85 -5.26 -9.65
C PHE A 232 -10.20 -5.70 -10.97
N GLU A 233 -10.58 -6.86 -11.52
CA GLU A 233 -10.06 -7.32 -12.81
C GLU A 233 -10.50 -6.41 -13.97
N GLU A 234 -11.77 -6.01 -14.01
CA GLU A 234 -12.26 -5.07 -15.02
C GLU A 234 -11.63 -3.69 -14.82
N LEU A 235 -11.54 -3.22 -13.57
CA LEU A 235 -10.86 -1.97 -13.25
C LEU A 235 -9.39 -1.98 -13.69
N ALA A 236 -8.69 -3.12 -13.55
CA ALA A 236 -7.31 -3.26 -13.99
C ALA A 236 -7.16 -3.11 -15.51
N ARG A 237 -8.15 -3.57 -16.28
CA ARG A 237 -8.16 -3.45 -17.75
C ARG A 237 -8.50 -2.03 -18.21
N ASP A 238 -9.41 -1.34 -17.52
CA ASP A 238 -9.87 0.00 -17.87
C ASP A 238 -10.03 0.91 -16.64
N PRO A 239 -8.91 1.46 -16.10
CA PRO A 239 -8.94 2.39 -14.97
C PRO A 239 -9.36 3.81 -15.38
N SER A 240 -9.56 4.09 -16.67
CA SER A 240 -9.98 5.40 -17.17
C SER A 240 -11.33 5.83 -16.58
N ARG A 241 -12.17 4.86 -16.21
CA ARG A 241 -13.45 5.06 -15.51
C ARG A 241 -13.32 5.75 -14.15
N LEU A 242 -12.15 5.67 -13.50
CA LEU A 242 -11.87 6.43 -12.26
C LEU A 242 -11.65 7.93 -12.52
N LEU A 243 -11.27 8.26 -13.75
CA LEU A 243 -10.93 9.61 -14.18
C LEU A 243 -12.14 10.32 -14.76
N ASP A 244 -13.07 9.55 -15.35
CA ASP A 244 -14.29 10.04 -15.99
C ASP A 244 -15.14 10.91 -15.05
N GLU A 245 -15.40 12.15 -15.48
CA GLU A 245 -16.19 13.15 -14.75
C GLU A 245 -17.70 13.06 -15.05
N SER A 246 -18.10 12.20 -16.00
CA SER A 246 -19.49 12.08 -16.46
C SER A 246 -20.45 11.38 -15.49
N PHE A 247 -19.96 10.77 -14.41
CA PHE A 247 -20.81 10.16 -13.36
C PHE A 247 -21.60 11.18 -12.51
N ARG A 248 -21.53 12.48 -12.82
CA ARG A 248 -22.29 13.53 -12.14
C ARG A 248 -23.80 13.47 -12.35
N ASP A 249 -24.28 12.80 -13.41
CA ASP A 249 -25.67 12.89 -13.87
C ASP A 249 -26.30 11.51 -14.16
N ALA A 250 -26.37 10.64 -13.15
CA ALA A 250 -27.24 9.45 -13.16
C ALA A 250 -28.12 9.39 -11.91
#